data_AF-A0A258HIL3-F1
#
_entry.id   AF-A0A258HIL3-F1
#
_cell.length_a   1.000
_cell.length_b   1.000
_cell.length_c   1.000
_cell.angle_alpha   90.00
_cell.angle_beta   90.00
_cell.angle_gamma   90.00
#
_symmetry.space_group_name_H-M   'P 1'
#
loop_
_entity.id
_entity.type
_entity.pdbx_description
1 polymer ?
#
loop_
_entity_poly.entity_id
_entity_poly.type
_entity_poly.pdbx_seq_one_letter_code
_entity_poly.pdbx_strand_id
1 'polypeptide(L)' 'MADVTISLPEDLKAYLDARASEDHSEPGAYLGALLRRDQELRRFRELILEGANSPVEGEADAAWFESLRERARNRTI' A
#
# COMPACT_ATOMS: atom_id res chain seq x y z
N MET A 1 -6.09 -20.43 0.37
CA MET A 1 -6.41 -19.74 -0.89
C MET A 1 -7.92 -19.71 -1.02
N ALA A 2 -8.48 -18.59 -1.47
CA ALA A 2 -9.91 -18.42 -1.70
C ALA A 2 -10.09 -18.03 -3.17
N ASP A 3 -11.01 -18.70 -3.86
CA ASP A 3 -11.30 -18.45 -5.27
C ASP A 3 -12.48 -17.48 -5.39
N VAL A 4 -12.39 -16.56 -6.34
CA VAL A 4 -13.44 -15.57 -6.63
C VAL A 4 -13.82 -15.69 -8.10
N THR A 5 -15.08 -16.05 -8.36
CA THR A 5 -15.64 -16.11 -9.71
C THR A 5 -16.31 -14.79 -10.05
N ILE A 6 -15.87 -14.15 -11.13
CA ILE A 6 -16.46 -12.91 -11.64
C ILE A 6 -16.88 -13.08 -13.10
N SER A 7 -18.01 -12.49 -13.47
CA SER A 7 -18.42 -12.37 -14.88
C SER A 7 -17.98 -11.02 -15.40
N LEU A 8 -17.26 -11.02 -16.52
CA LEU A 8 -16.75 -9.83 -17.18
C LEU A 8 -17.41 -9.69 -18.56
N PRO A 9 -17.72 -8.47 -19.01
CA PRO A 9 -17.98 -8.19 -20.42
C PRO A 9 -16.82 -8.66 -21.32
N GLU A 10 -17.14 -9.06 -22.56
CA GLU A 10 -16.16 -9.64 -23.49
C GLU A 10 -14.97 -8.70 -23.80
N ASP A 11 -15.25 -7.40 -23.92
CA ASP A 11 -14.24 -6.36 -24.10
C ASP A 11 -13.27 -6.28 -22.91
N LEU A 12 -13.79 -6.40 -21.69
CA LEU A 12 -12.98 -6.35 -20.48
C LEU A 12 -12.17 -7.64 -20.29
N LYS A 13 -12.72 -8.79 -20.71
CA LYS A 13 -11.99 -10.06 -20.76
C LYS A 13 -10.83 -10.00 -21.76
N ALA A 14 -11.07 -9.48 -22.97
CA ALA A 14 -10.03 -9.34 -23.98
C ALA A 14 -8.90 -8.41 -23.52
N TYR A 15 -9.24 -7.31 -22.85
CA TYR A 15 -8.25 -6.42 -22.24
C TYR A 15 -7.43 -7.12 -21.16
N LEU A 16 -8.09 -7.86 -20.26
CA LEU A 16 -7.43 -8.61 -19.21
C LEU A 16 -6.46 -9.66 -19.78
N ASP A 17 -6.88 -10.43 -20.77
CA ASP A 17 -6.06 -11.46 -21.42
C ASP A 17 -4.82 -10.84 -22.09
N ALA A 18 -4.97 -9.70 -22.77
CA ALA A 18 -3.86 -9.00 -23.39
C ALA A 18 -2.82 -8.54 -22.35
N ARG A 19 -3.28 -7.93 -21.25
CA ARG A 19 -2.40 -7.48 -20.16
C ARG A 19 -1.72 -8.64 -19.43
N ALA A 20 -2.48 -9.69 -19.14
CA ALA A 20 -1.93 -10.89 -18.52
C ALA A 20 -0.84 -11.52 -19.42
N SER A 21 -1.03 -11.52 -20.74
CA SER A 21 -0.01 -11.97 -21.69
C SER A 21 1.23 -11.08 -21.75
N GLU A 22 1.09 -9.75 -21.64
CA GLU A 22 2.21 -8.80 -21.56
C GLU A 22 3.07 -9.07 -20.31
N ASP A 23 2.40 -9.35 -19.19
CA ASP A 23 3.03 -9.61 -17.90
C ASP A 23 3.35 -11.10 -17.65
N HIS A 24 3.25 -11.94 -18.70
CA HIS A 24 3.45 -13.40 -18.65
C HIS A 24 2.74 -14.09 -17.47
N SER A 25 1.55 -13.62 -17.13
CA SER A 25 0.76 -14.00 -15.97
C SER A 25 -0.55 -14.64 -16.39
N GLU A 26 -1.14 -15.44 -15.51
CA GLU A 26 -2.51 -15.93 -15.68
C GLU A 26 -3.51 -14.79 -15.38
N PRO A 27 -4.66 -14.67 -16.09
CA PRO A 27 -5.64 -13.61 -15.85
C PRO A 27 -6.07 -13.45 -14.37
N GLY A 28 -6.27 -14.56 -13.64
CA GLY A 28 -6.58 -14.51 -12.21
C GLY A 28 -5.42 -13.95 -11.37
N ALA A 29 -4.18 -14.30 -11.71
CA ALA A 29 -2.99 -13.78 -11.05
C ALA A 29 -2.82 -12.27 -11.29
N TYR A 30 -3.07 -11.79 -12.50
CA TYR A 30 -3.03 -10.38 -12.85
C TYR A 30 -4.08 -9.57 -12.06
N LEU A 31 -5.33 -10.05 -12.01
CA LEU A 31 -6.38 -9.43 -11.20
C LEU A 31 -6.02 -9.39 -9.71
N GLY A 32 -5.44 -10.48 -9.18
CA GLY A 32 -4.95 -10.53 -7.81
C GLY A 32 -3.85 -9.50 -7.54
N ALA A 33 -2.92 -9.32 -8.49
CA ALA A 33 -1.88 -8.30 -8.40
C ALA A 33 -2.46 -6.87 -8.44
N LEU A 34 -3.43 -6.61 -9.31
CA LEU A 34 -4.14 -5.33 -9.37
C LEU A 34 -4.85 -5.02 -8.05
N LEU A 35 -5.54 -5.99 -7.46
CA LEU A 35 -6.25 -5.80 -6.19
C LEU A 35 -5.29 -5.49 -5.04
N ARG A 36 -4.14 -6.18 -4.98
CA ARG A 36 -3.10 -5.86 -3.97
C ARG A 36 -2.57 -4.45 -4.15
N ARG A 37 -2.31 -4.03 -5.39
CA ARG A 37 -1.85 -2.66 -5.68
C ARG A 37 -2.90 -1.61 -5.29
N ASP A 38 -4.17 -1.84 -5.58
CA ASP A 38 -5.26 -0.96 -5.16
C ASP A 38 -5.35 -0.88 -3.62
N GLN A 39 -5.25 -2.02 -2.93
CA GLN A 39 -5.22 -2.07 -1.47
C GLN A 39 -4.04 -1.27 -0.89
N GLU A 40 -2.84 -1.42 -1.44
CA GLU A 40 -1.65 -0.67 -1.01
C GLU A 40 -1.82 0.84 -1.23
N LEU A 41 -2.36 1.25 -2.38
CA LEU A 41 -2.61 2.67 -2.67
C LEU A 41 -3.64 3.28 -1.72
N ARG A 42 -4.72 2.56 -1.39
CA ARG A 42 -5.71 3.01 -0.41
C ARG A 42 -5.09 3.17 0.97
N ARG A 43 -4.35 2.16 1.43
CA ARG A 43 -3.64 2.21 2.71
C ARG A 43 -2.64 3.36 2.76
N PHE A 44 -1.90 3.58 1.68
CA PHE A 44 -0.96 4.69 1.58
C PHE A 44 -1.68 6.04 1.70
N ARG A 45 -2.80 6.21 0.99
CA ARG A 45 -3.62 7.42 1.09
C ARG A 45 -4.14 7.65 2.51
N GLU A 46 -4.59 6.61 3.18
CA GLU A 46 -5.04 6.68 4.58
C GLU A 46 -3.92 7.17 5.50
N LEU A 47 -2.70 6.63 5.36
CA LEU A 47 -1.54 7.06 6.15
C LEU A 47 -1.17 8.53 5.91
N ILE A 48 -1.24 9.00 4.66
CA ILE A 48 -0.99 10.41 4.33
C ILE A 48 -2.06 11.31 4.97
N LEU A 49 -3.33 10.90 4.94
CA LEU A 49 -4.40 11.65 5.58
C LEU A 49 -4.28 11.64 7.11
N GLU A 50 -3.88 10.52 7.70
CA GLU A 50 -3.58 10.43 9.14
C GLU A 50 -2.44 11.39 9.51
N GLY A 51 -1.34 11.37 8.74
CA GLY A 51 -0.21 12.28 8.94
C GLY A 51 -0.60 13.75 8.77
N ALA A 52 -1.43 14.08 7.77
CA ALA A 52 -1.90 15.45 7.56
C ALA A 52 -2.83 15.96 8.66
N ASN A 53 -3.59 15.05 9.31
CA ASN A 53 -4.42 15.38 10.46
C ASN A 53 -3.66 15.30 11.80
N SER A 54 -2.40 14.86 11.77
CA SER A 54 -1.57 14.77 12.97
C SER A 54 -1.25 16.18 13.49
N PRO A 55 -1.25 16.40 14.81
CA PRO A 55 -0.78 17.65 15.38
C PRO A 55 0.66 17.94 14.95
N VAL A 56 0.93 19.17 14.54
CA VAL A 56 2.30 19.62 14.28
C VAL A 56 2.99 19.81 15.64
N GLU A 57 3.80 18.84 16.05
CA GLU A 57 4.58 18.90 17.28
C GLU A 57 5.95 19.58 17.03
N GLY A 58 5.94 20.91 17.02
CA GLY A 58 7.16 21.74 17.04
C GLY A 58 8.11 21.54 15.86
N GLU A 59 9.31 22.08 15.99
CA GLU A 59 10.39 21.86 15.02
C GLU A 59 11.14 20.56 15.34
N ALA A 60 11.37 19.73 14.33
CA ALA A 60 12.21 18.54 14.45
C ALA A 60 13.70 18.91 14.47
N ASP A 61 14.11 19.64 15.51
CA ASP A 61 15.47 20.16 15.68
C ASP A 61 16.43 19.13 16.28
N ALA A 62 17.70 19.51 16.40
CA ALA A 62 18.74 18.62 16.93
C ALA A 62 18.48 18.19 18.39
N ALA A 63 17.85 19.05 19.20
CA ALA A 63 17.55 18.77 20.61
C ALA A 63 16.39 17.77 20.74
N TRP A 64 15.36 17.91 19.92
CA TRP A 64 14.26 16.95 19.81
C TRP A 64 14.78 15.56 19.45
N PHE A 65 15.64 15.47 18.42
CA PHE A 65 16.24 14.19 18.03
C PHE A 65 17.18 13.60 19.10
N GLU A 66 17.92 14.42 19.86
CA GLU A 66 18.75 13.91 20.96
C GLU A 66 17.88 13.34 22.08
N SER A 67 16.80 14.03 22.46
CA SER A 67 15.85 13.53 23.46
C SER A 67 15.19 12.20 23.03
N LEU A 68 14.91 12.03 21.74
CA LEU A 68 14.39 10.80 21.17
C LEU A 68 15.41 9.65 21.26
N ARG A 69 16.69 9.93 20.96
CA ARG A 69 17.78 8.94 21.08
C ARG A 69 17.99 8.52 22.52
N GLU A 70 18.00 9.46 23.46
CA GLU A 70 18.10 9.17 24.90
C GLU A 70 16.95 8.27 25.36
N ARG A 71 15.71 8.59 24.97
CA ARG A 71 14.53 7.75 25.25
C ARG A 71 14.67 6.34 24.67
N ALA A 72 15.13 6.20 23.43
CA ALA A 72 15.31 4.90 22.79
C ALA A 72 16.37 4.05 23.50
N ARG A 73 17.50 4.67 23.89
CA ARG A 73 18.58 4.01 24.66
C ARG A 73 18.11 3.60 26.06
N ASN A 74 17.32 4.43 26.73
CA ASN A 74 16.74 4.14 28.04
C ASN A 74 15.60 3.10 28.00
N ARG A 75 15.08 2.79 26.81
CA ARG A 75 14.07 1.74 26.58
C ARG A 75 14.68 0.37 26.30
N THR A 76 16.00 0.23 26.41
CA THR A 76 16.66 -1.08 26.33
C THR A 76 16.16 -1.95 27.49
N ILE A 77 15.37 -2.97 27.13
CA ILE A 77 14.99 -4.12 27.98
C ILE A 77 16.16 -5.11 27.95
#